data_AF-B3V271-F1
#
_entry.id   AF-B3V271-F1
#
_cell.length_a   1.000
_cell.length_b   1.000
_cell.length_c   1.000
_cell.angle_alpha   90.00
_cell.angle_beta   90.00
_cell.angle_gamma   90.00
#
_symmetry.space_group_name_H-M   'P 1'
#
loop_
_entity.id
_entity.type
_entity.pdbx_description
1 polymer ?
#
loop_
_entity_poly.entity_id
_entity_poly.type
_entity_poly.pdbx_seq_one_letter_code
_entity_poly.pdbx_strand_id
1 'polypeptide(L)'
;RKTYVTPRRPFEKSRLDQELKLIGEYGLRNKREVWRVKFTLAKIRKAARELLTLDEKDPRRLFEGNALLRRLVRIGVLDEGKMKLDYILGLKIE
;
A
#
# COMPACT_ATOMS: atom_id res chain seq x y z
N ARG A 1 6.67 -14.93 -9.81
CA ARG A 1 6.97 -13.84 -8.84
C ARG A 1 5.96 -13.91 -7.70
N LYS A 2 6.37 -13.90 -6.41
CA LYS A 2 5.43 -14.03 -5.28
C LYS A 2 4.48 -12.81 -5.21
N THR A 3 3.20 -13.06 -4.93
CA THR A 3 2.12 -12.05 -4.87
C THR A 3 1.70 -11.69 -3.44
N TYR A 4 2.22 -12.40 -2.45
CA TYR A 4 1.98 -12.20 -1.02
C TYR A 4 3.21 -12.63 -0.23
N VAL A 5 3.28 -12.20 1.02
CA VAL A 5 4.31 -12.62 1.99
C VAL A 5 3.58 -13.10 3.24
N THR A 6 4.05 -14.22 3.80
CA THR A 6 3.52 -14.75 5.05
C THR A 6 3.98 -13.90 6.23
N PRO A 7 3.11 -13.67 7.23
CA PRO A 7 3.50 -12.99 8.47
C PRO A 7 4.70 -13.68 9.13
N ARG A 8 5.61 -12.89 9.71
CA ARG A 8 6.78 -13.42 10.43
C ARG A 8 6.39 -14.20 11.68
N ARG A 9 5.36 -13.74 12.40
CA ARG A 9 4.83 -14.34 13.62
C ARG A 9 3.42 -14.89 13.34
N PRO A 10 3.27 -16.22 13.23
CA PRO A 10 1.96 -16.81 12.89
C PRO A 10 0.89 -16.59 13.97
N PHE A 11 1.25 -16.68 15.26
CA PHE A 11 0.29 -16.74 16.38
C PHE A 11 0.18 -15.44 17.17
N GLU A 12 0.18 -14.31 16.48
CA GLU A 12 0.02 -13.00 17.12
C GLU A 12 -1.47 -12.63 17.19
N LYS A 13 -2.04 -12.60 18.41
CA LYS A 13 -3.47 -12.40 18.65
C LYS A 13 -4.01 -11.12 18.00
N SER A 14 -3.34 -9.99 18.22
CA SER A 14 -3.73 -8.68 17.66
C SER A 14 -3.84 -8.71 16.13
N ARG A 15 -2.90 -9.36 15.44
CA ARG A 15 -2.90 -9.51 13.99
C ARG A 15 -4.05 -10.40 13.50
N LEU A 16 -4.30 -11.51 14.21
CA LEU A 16 -5.38 -12.44 13.86
C LEU A 16 -6.74 -11.77 14.00
N ASP A 17 -6.97 -11.03 15.09
CA ASP A 17 -8.22 -10.31 15.35
C ASP A 17 -8.48 -9.22 14.29
N GLN A 18 -7.45 -8.43 13.94
CA GLN A 18 -7.53 -7.44 12.86
C GLN A 18 -7.82 -8.06 11.50
N GLU A 19 -7.16 -9.18 11.16
CA GLU A 19 -7.41 -9.86 9.89
C GLU A 19 -8.80 -10.47 9.82
N LEU A 20 -9.31 -11.01 10.93
CA LEU A 20 -10.67 -11.53 10.99
C LEU A 20 -11.71 -10.42 10.84
N LYS A 21 -11.51 -9.28 11.47
CA LYS A 21 -12.37 -8.10 11.31
C LYS A 21 -12.46 -7.67 9.83
N LEU A 22 -11.31 -7.48 9.18
CA LEU A 22 -11.26 -7.11 7.75
C LEU A 22 -11.91 -8.18 6.85
N ILE A 23 -11.69 -9.46 7.14
CA ILE A 23 -12.30 -10.54 6.36
C ILE A 23 -13.83 -10.51 6.51
N GLY A 24 -14.34 -10.23 7.70
CA GLY A 24 -15.77 -10.10 7.96
C GLY A 24 -16.40 -8.88 7.29
N GLU A 25 -15.74 -7.72 7.36
CA GLU A 25 -16.25 -6.46 6.79
C GLU A 25 -16.33 -6.51 5.25
N TYR A 26 -15.33 -7.07 4.59
CA TYR A 26 -15.26 -7.11 3.12
C TYR A 26 -15.64 -8.47 2.50
N GLY A 27 -16.06 -9.45 3.31
CA GLY A 27 -16.50 -10.78 2.83
C GLY A 27 -15.41 -11.59 2.12
N LEU A 28 -14.16 -11.52 2.59
CA LEU A 28 -13.02 -12.17 1.93
C LEU A 28 -13.02 -13.68 2.14
N ARG A 29 -12.54 -14.46 1.16
CA ARG A 29 -12.55 -15.93 1.24
C ARG A 29 -11.45 -16.46 2.15
N ASN A 30 -10.30 -15.79 2.20
CA ASN A 30 -9.13 -16.27 2.94
C ASN A 30 -8.19 -15.13 3.38
N LYS A 31 -7.33 -15.43 4.38
CA LYS A 31 -6.27 -14.51 4.85
C LYS A 31 -5.24 -14.15 3.78
N ARG A 32 -5.09 -14.99 2.75
CA ARG A 32 -4.14 -14.75 1.65
C ARG A 32 -4.56 -13.55 0.80
N GLU A 33 -5.85 -13.27 0.66
CA GLU A 33 -6.36 -12.06 -0.01
C GLU A 33 -5.91 -10.80 0.75
N VAL A 34 -6.08 -10.79 2.07
CA VAL A 34 -5.56 -9.71 2.92
C VAL A 34 -4.04 -9.57 2.76
N TRP A 35 -3.29 -10.67 2.76
CA TRP A 35 -1.83 -10.63 2.61
C TRP A 35 -1.37 -10.14 1.23
N ARG A 36 -2.14 -10.41 0.17
CA ARG A 36 -1.86 -9.86 -1.16
C ARG A 36 -1.98 -8.34 -1.17
N VAL A 37 -3.06 -7.80 -0.59
CA VAL A 37 -3.27 -6.34 -0.51
C VAL A 37 -2.23 -5.67 0.39
N LYS A 38 -1.92 -6.28 1.55
CA LYS A 38 -0.80 -5.85 2.41
C LYS A 38 0.51 -5.76 1.62
N PHE A 39 0.79 -6.77 0.79
CA PHE A 39 2.02 -6.83 0.03
C PHE A 39 2.06 -5.81 -1.12
N THR A 40 0.95 -5.57 -1.82
CA THR A 40 0.89 -4.53 -2.86
C THR A 40 1.06 -3.14 -2.26
N LEU A 41 0.40 -2.86 -1.13
CA LEU A 41 0.54 -1.60 -0.40
C LEU A 41 1.98 -1.39 0.08
N ALA A 42 2.63 -2.43 0.62
CA ALA A 42 4.01 -2.36 1.05
C ALA A 42 4.98 -2.00 -0.09
N LYS A 43 4.75 -2.52 -1.30
CA LYS A 43 5.54 -2.16 -2.49
C LYS A 43 5.35 -0.69 -2.88
N ILE A 44 4.11 -0.22 -2.89
CA ILE A 44 3.76 1.16 -3.22
C ILE A 44 4.42 2.12 -2.21
N ARG A 45 4.29 1.85 -0.90
CA ARG A 45 4.94 2.65 0.14
C ARG A 45 6.47 2.59 0.09
N LYS A 46 7.05 1.45 -0.32
CA LYS A 46 8.50 1.34 -0.50
C LYS A 46 8.98 2.27 -1.63
N ALA A 47 8.32 2.22 -2.79
CA ALA A 47 8.62 3.12 -3.90
C ALA A 47 8.47 4.59 -3.50
N ALA A 48 7.38 4.94 -2.82
CA ALA A 48 7.19 6.31 -2.33
C ALA A 48 8.31 6.77 -1.38
N ARG A 49 8.77 5.92 -0.44
CA ARG A 49 9.89 6.25 0.45
C ARG A 49 11.20 6.49 -0.30
N GLU A 50 11.52 5.66 -1.29
CA GLU A 50 12.73 5.81 -2.11
C GLU A 50 12.69 7.11 -2.93
N LEU A 51 11.51 7.50 -3.44
CA LEU A 51 11.36 8.77 -4.16
C LEU A 51 11.41 9.99 -3.23
N LEU A 52 10.91 9.85 -2.00
CA LEU A 52 10.91 10.93 -1.01
C LEU A 52 12.32 11.26 -0.50
N THR A 53 13.27 10.31 -0.56
CA THR A 53 14.68 10.56 -0.21
C THR A 53 15.45 11.35 -1.26
N LEU A 54 14.94 11.44 -2.49
CA LEU A 54 15.57 12.22 -3.56
C LEU A 54 15.17 13.69 -3.48
N ASP A 55 15.99 14.56 -4.06
CA ASP A 55 15.67 15.99 -4.18
C ASP A 55 14.38 16.20 -5.00
N GLU A 56 13.65 17.28 -4.71
CA GLU A 56 12.39 17.60 -5.40
C GLU A 56 12.55 17.80 -6.90
N LYS A 57 13.73 18.27 -7.35
CA LYS A 57 14.03 18.51 -8.76
C LYS A 57 14.66 17.31 -9.46
N ASP A 58 14.86 16.19 -8.76
CA ASP A 58 15.44 14.99 -9.36
C ASP A 58 14.52 14.44 -10.48
N PRO A 59 15.04 14.20 -11.70
CA PRO A 59 14.24 13.69 -12.81
C PRO A 59 13.52 12.38 -12.49
N ARG A 60 14.12 11.49 -11.68
CA ARG A 60 13.51 10.22 -11.29
C ARG A 60 12.32 10.45 -10.37
N ARG A 61 12.43 11.37 -9.41
CA ARG A 61 11.33 11.72 -8.51
C ARG A 61 10.15 12.30 -9.28
N LEU A 62 10.41 13.21 -10.23
CA LEU A 62 9.37 13.81 -11.06
C LEU A 62 8.69 12.78 -11.96
N PHE A 63 9.44 11.91 -12.62
CA PHE A 63 8.87 10.94 -13.54
C PHE A 63 8.16 9.79 -12.81
N GLU A 64 8.88 9.06 -11.95
CA GLU A 64 8.35 7.90 -11.24
C GLU A 64 7.27 8.31 -10.22
N GLY A 65 7.44 9.46 -9.57
CA GLY A 65 6.45 9.98 -8.61
C GLY A 65 5.12 10.33 -9.27
N ASN A 66 5.14 11.04 -10.40
CA ASN A 66 3.93 11.34 -11.16
C ASN A 66 3.28 10.10 -11.76
N ALA A 67 4.07 9.10 -12.17
CA ALA A 67 3.53 7.82 -12.62
C ALA A 67 2.80 7.07 -11.50
N LEU A 68 3.39 7.06 -10.29
CA LEU A 68 2.81 6.43 -9.11
C LEU A 68 1.50 7.11 -8.68
N LEU A 69 1.48 8.44 -8.62
CA LEU A 69 0.29 9.23 -8.28
C LEU A 69 -0.85 9.01 -9.28
N ARG A 70 -0.56 9.10 -10.59
CA ARG A 70 -1.57 8.86 -11.64
C ARG A 70 -2.19 7.46 -11.55
N ARG A 71 -1.38 6.45 -11.24
CA ARG A 71 -1.88 5.08 -11.06
C ARG A 71 -2.82 4.97 -9.86
N LEU A 72 -2.50 5.62 -8.74
CA LEU A 72 -3.32 5.56 -7.53
C LEU A 72 -4.64 6.33 -7.67
N VAL A 73 -4.63 7.47 -8.36
CA VAL A 73 -5.84 8.22 -8.70
C VAL A 73 -6.74 7.41 -9.63
N ARG A 74 -6.18 6.73 -10.64
CA ARG A 74 -6.95 5.86 -11.54
C ARG A 74 -7.64 4.69 -10.82
N ILE A 75 -7.03 4.16 -9.77
CA ILE A 75 -7.63 3.09 -8.96
C ILE A 75 -8.67 3.65 -7.97
N GLY A 76 -8.69 4.97 -7.75
CA GLY A 76 -9.59 5.64 -6.81
C GLY A 76 -9.12 5.60 -5.35
N VAL A 77 -7.84 5.28 -5.10
CA VAL A 77 -7.28 5.20 -3.73
C VAL A 77 -6.90 6.58 -3.20
N LEU A 78 -6.54 7.49 -4.10
CA LEU A 78 -6.21 8.88 -3.79
C LEU A 78 -7.15 9.80 -4.54
N ASP A 79 -7.60 10.84 -3.84
CA ASP A 79 -8.39 11.92 -4.39
C ASP A 79 -7.50 12.89 -5.18
N GLU A 80 -8.05 13.58 -6.19
CA GLU A 80 -7.32 14.47 -7.09
C GLU A 80 -6.68 15.64 -6.32
N GLY A 81 -7.32 16.11 -5.25
CA GLY A 81 -6.78 17.14 -4.35
C GLY A 81 -5.61 16.70 -3.46
N LYS A 82 -5.29 15.39 -3.41
CA LYS A 82 -4.25 14.80 -2.55
C LYS A 82 -3.08 14.22 -3.36
N MET A 83 -2.74 14.81 -4.50
CA MET A 83 -1.60 14.41 -5.33
C MET A 83 -0.23 14.81 -4.74
N LYS A 84 0.09 14.35 -3.52
CA LYS A 84 1.45 14.42 -2.95
C LYS A 84 1.94 13.03 -2.56
N LEU A 85 3.25 12.81 -2.72
CA LEU A 85 3.89 11.53 -2.37
C LEU A 85 3.73 11.18 -0.88
N ASP A 86 3.66 12.18 0.00
CA ASP A 86 3.50 11.98 1.45
C ASP A 86 2.17 11.29 1.81
N TYR A 87 1.09 11.58 1.07
CA TYR A 87 -0.21 10.94 1.31
C TYR A 87 -0.18 9.43 1.02
N ILE A 88 0.72 8.97 0.15
CA ILE A 88 0.92 7.54 -0.13
C ILE A 88 1.40 6.80 1.13
N LEU A 89 2.19 7.45 1.99
CA LEU A 89 2.68 6.85 3.23
C LEU A 89 1.56 6.58 4.24
N GLY A 90 0.51 7.42 4.22
CA GLY A 90 -0.63 7.35 5.14
C GLY A 90 -1.74 6.36 4.76
N LEU A 91 -1.71 5.79 3.54
CA LEU A 91 -2.74 4.87 3.05
C LEU A 91 -2.91 3.67 3.98
N LYS A 92 -4.13 3.33 4.41
CA LYS A 92 -4.42 2.14 5.23
C LYS A 92 -5.05 1.03 4.38
N ILE A 93 -5.24 -0.14 4.98
CA ILE A 93 -5.94 -1.28 4.35
C ILE A 93 -7.45 -1.23 4.62
N GLU A 94 -7.81 -0.49 5.67
CA GLU A 94 -9.18 -0.03 5.98
C GLU A 94 -9.58 1.08 5.01
#